data_AF-A0A0C4F848-F1
#
_entry.id   AF-A0A0C4F848-F1
#
_cell.length_a   1.000
_cell.length_b   1.000
_cell.length_c   1.000
_cell.angle_alpha   90.00
_cell.angle_beta   90.00
_cell.angle_gamma   90.00
#
_symmetry.space_group_name_H-M   'P 1'
#
loop_
_entity.id
_entity.type
_entity.pdbx_description
1 polymer ?
#
loop_
_entity_poly.entity_id
_entity_poly.type
_entity_poly.pdbx_seq_one_letter_code
_entity_poly.pdbx_strand_id
1 'polypeptide(L)'
;KTFTAWEDWHSLRTLCGYHPRLNISSVIRCRVDTTALINRWTSEPIGFLLIPATSFISNAKHYPVLSKSCQTFVKAMLKYKPTVILSQTSEGKHSSGGSLAYAQYLRFLEKRAAAIVCDPIENFAAGYLDYLQAPLQPLADNLDSVVYEGFEKDPVKYSKYEEAIFRALCDRRADAPQVLAVCGAGRGPLVEAALRAARRADRAITLTAIEKNPNSYLTLQERLRTEWDPEVVKLWYGDMRDYQPTEAIDIIISELLGSFGDNELSPECLDGVIRWLASDGISIPSGYCSFLAPLASSKIYSRVLELGKFETPYVVMIHAAEIISAQGGPDGEMGKVQETWSFAHPRTDLIFSHDTECLGKCYHGFRCSFLSSELDVHIWRLTDQVGRKVWYEWSVEGFTIPPARPEKLPARRKLVKIKSSGSPAPPSSASKKMKVPENTDPSLLASEIGEHSHTEFGGDDESVAMMDEERDNLDDDFDHCLDLHFDSRVKIATSTLHNVLGKESSVRW
;
A
#
# COMPACT_ATOMS: atom_id res chain seq x y z
N LYS A 1 -6.17 -26.65 -12.39
CA LYS A 1 -7.32 -26.56 -13.33
C LYS A 1 -8.04 -25.20 -13.33
N THR A 2 -8.01 -24.40 -12.26
CA THR A 2 -8.50 -23.00 -12.29
C THR A 2 -7.44 -22.01 -12.74
N PHE A 3 -6.17 -22.20 -12.35
CA PHE A 3 -5.05 -21.38 -12.85
C PHE A 3 -4.82 -21.52 -14.35
N THR A 4 -4.95 -22.73 -14.90
CA THR A 4 -4.84 -23.00 -16.35
C THR A 4 -5.77 -22.12 -17.20
N ALA A 5 -7.00 -21.85 -16.77
CA ALA A 5 -7.91 -20.98 -17.52
C ALA A 5 -7.46 -19.50 -17.54
N TRP A 6 -6.71 -19.05 -16.53
CA TRP A 6 -6.09 -17.73 -16.53
C TRP A 6 -4.80 -17.72 -17.37
N GLU A 7 -4.03 -18.82 -17.36
CA GLU A 7 -2.84 -19.01 -18.20
C GLU A 7 -3.21 -19.06 -19.69
N ASP A 8 -4.32 -19.73 -20.05
CA ASP A 8 -4.91 -19.75 -21.40
C ASP A 8 -5.30 -18.34 -21.85
N TRP A 9 -5.99 -17.59 -20.99
CA TRP A 9 -6.33 -16.18 -21.22
C TRP A 9 -5.09 -15.29 -21.37
N HIS A 10 -4.10 -15.46 -20.49
CA HIS A 10 -2.84 -14.72 -20.55
C HIS A 10 -2.11 -14.97 -21.88
N SER A 11 -2.01 -16.23 -22.29
CA SER A 11 -1.40 -16.61 -23.56
C SER A 11 -2.13 -15.94 -24.74
N LEU A 12 -3.47 -15.98 -24.74
CA LEU A 12 -4.30 -15.36 -25.78
C LEU A 12 -4.12 -13.83 -25.83
N ARG A 13 -4.23 -13.12 -24.70
CA ARG A 13 -4.10 -11.64 -24.69
C ARG A 13 -2.70 -11.19 -25.13
N THR A 14 -1.67 -11.95 -24.78
CA THR A 14 -0.28 -11.67 -25.19
C THR A 14 -0.11 -11.86 -26.70
N LEU A 15 -0.64 -12.95 -27.27
CA LEU A 15 -0.66 -13.17 -28.73
C LEU A 15 -1.46 -12.09 -29.47
N CYS A 16 -2.52 -11.55 -28.86
CA CYS A 16 -3.31 -10.44 -29.40
C CYS A 16 -2.72 -9.04 -29.08
N GLY A 17 -1.49 -8.94 -28.55
CA GLY A 17 -0.82 -7.67 -28.27
C GLY A 17 -1.58 -6.77 -27.28
N TYR A 18 -2.31 -7.36 -26.32
CA TYR A 18 -3.12 -6.65 -25.32
C TYR A 18 -4.17 -5.68 -25.92
N HIS A 19 -4.68 -5.96 -27.13
CA HIS A 19 -5.64 -5.08 -27.83
C HIS A 19 -6.86 -4.71 -26.94
N PRO A 20 -7.21 -3.41 -26.75
CA PRO A 20 -8.30 -2.92 -25.89
C PRO A 20 -9.71 -3.51 -26.15
N ARG A 21 -9.96 -4.07 -27.34
CA ARG A 21 -11.26 -4.67 -27.69
C ARG A 21 -11.41 -6.09 -27.14
N LEU A 22 -10.31 -6.73 -26.73
CA LEU A 22 -10.31 -8.08 -26.20
C LEU A 22 -10.84 -8.08 -24.76
N ASN A 23 -12.04 -8.60 -24.58
CA ASN A 23 -12.73 -8.68 -23.30
C ASN A 23 -13.06 -10.13 -22.96
N ILE A 24 -13.19 -10.41 -21.66
CA ILE A 24 -13.46 -11.76 -21.13
C ILE A 24 -14.95 -11.90 -20.80
N SER A 25 -15.50 -13.06 -21.17
CA SER A 25 -16.80 -13.54 -20.71
C SER A 25 -16.58 -14.62 -19.64
N SER A 26 -16.67 -14.26 -18.37
CA SER A 26 -16.43 -15.20 -17.27
C SER A 26 -17.64 -16.10 -17.04
N VAL A 27 -17.46 -17.42 -17.16
CA VAL A 27 -18.53 -18.42 -16.99
C VAL A 27 -18.52 -18.95 -15.56
N ILE A 28 -19.47 -18.48 -14.74
CA ILE A 28 -19.61 -18.97 -13.37
C ILE A 28 -20.16 -20.41 -13.42
N ARG A 29 -19.40 -21.36 -12.85
CA ARG A 29 -19.81 -22.76 -12.62
C ARG A 29 -19.62 -23.21 -11.15
N CYS A 30 -19.62 -22.25 -10.23
CA CYS A 30 -19.62 -22.39 -8.77
C CYS A 30 -18.70 -23.46 -8.13
N ARG A 31 -17.38 -23.28 -8.31
CA ARG A 31 -16.31 -23.75 -7.41
C ARG A 31 -15.16 -22.73 -7.38
N VAL A 32 -15.34 -21.62 -6.68
CA VAL A 32 -14.35 -20.53 -6.54
C VAL A 32 -14.15 -20.27 -5.06
N ASP A 33 -13.14 -20.91 -4.48
CA ASP A 33 -12.98 -20.99 -3.02
C ASP A 33 -11.73 -20.24 -2.50
N THR A 34 -10.97 -19.54 -3.34
CA THR A 34 -9.78 -18.77 -2.94
C THR A 34 -9.87 -17.29 -3.31
N THR A 35 -9.67 -16.40 -2.34
CA THR A 35 -9.65 -14.93 -2.52
C THR A 35 -8.65 -14.50 -3.58
N ALA A 36 -7.46 -15.11 -3.60
CA ALA A 36 -6.42 -14.84 -4.59
C ALA A 36 -6.86 -15.11 -6.05
N LEU A 37 -7.80 -16.03 -6.28
CA LEU A 37 -8.37 -16.24 -7.61
C LEU A 37 -9.41 -15.16 -7.94
N ILE A 38 -10.18 -14.68 -6.96
CA ILE A 38 -11.13 -13.58 -7.16
C ILE A 38 -10.38 -12.31 -7.57
N ASN A 39 -9.38 -11.90 -6.78
CA ASN A 39 -8.60 -10.69 -7.01
C ASN A 39 -7.94 -10.69 -8.40
N ARG A 40 -7.28 -11.81 -8.76
CA ARG A 40 -6.64 -11.98 -10.07
C ARG A 40 -7.59 -11.87 -11.25
N TRP A 41 -8.86 -12.24 -11.10
CA TRP A 41 -9.86 -12.02 -12.15
C TRP A 41 -10.44 -10.61 -12.12
N THR A 42 -10.48 -9.92 -10.97
CA THR A 42 -10.96 -8.53 -10.89
C THR A 42 -9.97 -7.50 -11.45
N SER A 43 -8.70 -7.86 -11.68
CA SER A 43 -7.70 -7.04 -12.39
C SER A 43 -7.68 -7.24 -13.91
N GLU A 44 -8.65 -8.00 -14.46
CA GLU A 44 -8.76 -8.36 -15.88
C GLU A 44 -9.97 -7.69 -16.56
N PRO A 45 -9.96 -7.48 -17.89
CA PRO A 45 -11.06 -6.83 -18.62
C PRO A 45 -12.28 -7.76 -18.80
N ILE A 46 -13.03 -7.99 -17.72
CA ILE A 46 -14.27 -8.78 -17.74
C ILE A 46 -15.44 -7.90 -18.17
N GLY A 47 -15.85 -8.03 -19.44
CA GLY A 47 -17.02 -7.34 -19.98
C GLY A 47 -18.35 -8.04 -19.68
N PHE A 48 -18.33 -9.37 -19.58
CA PHE A 48 -19.54 -10.19 -19.44
C PHE A 48 -19.42 -11.23 -18.33
N LEU A 49 -20.53 -11.46 -17.63
CA LEU A 49 -20.65 -12.47 -16.59
C LEU A 49 -21.74 -13.48 -16.98
N LEU A 50 -21.34 -14.65 -17.49
CA LEU A 50 -22.28 -15.71 -17.89
C LEU A 50 -22.60 -16.59 -16.68
N ILE A 51 -23.87 -16.58 -16.25
CA ILE A 51 -24.36 -17.37 -15.13
C ILE A 51 -25.48 -18.32 -15.62
N PRO A 52 -25.15 -19.60 -15.88
CA PRO A 52 -26.14 -20.62 -16.21
C PRO A 52 -27.07 -20.93 -15.03
N ALA A 53 -28.32 -21.27 -15.31
CA ALA A 53 -29.30 -21.72 -14.30
C ALA A 53 -28.81 -22.92 -13.47
N THR A 54 -27.93 -23.75 -14.03
CA THR A 54 -27.25 -24.87 -13.36
C THR A 54 -26.26 -24.45 -12.27
N SER A 55 -25.90 -23.17 -12.17
CA SER A 55 -25.04 -22.62 -11.11
C SER A 55 -25.81 -22.12 -9.89
N PHE A 56 -27.14 -22.08 -9.97
CA PHE A 56 -28.01 -21.75 -8.85
C PHE A 56 -28.42 -23.02 -8.11
N ILE A 57 -28.62 -22.90 -6.81
CA ILE A 57 -29.17 -23.91 -5.92
C ILE A 57 -30.58 -23.49 -5.49
N SER A 58 -31.44 -24.46 -5.16
CA SER A 58 -32.75 -24.18 -4.58
C SER A 58 -32.64 -23.77 -3.12
N ASN A 59 -33.35 -22.71 -2.72
CA ASN A 59 -33.60 -22.43 -1.30
C ASN A 59 -34.76 -23.31 -0.76
N ALA A 60 -35.08 -23.18 0.53
CA ALA A 60 -36.19 -23.93 1.17
C ALA A 60 -37.60 -23.63 0.61
N LYS A 61 -37.75 -22.61 -0.25
CA LYS A 61 -38.97 -22.29 -1.00
C LYS A 61 -38.83 -22.60 -2.51
N HIS A 62 -37.81 -23.37 -2.90
CA HIS A 62 -37.47 -23.75 -4.27
C HIS A 62 -37.21 -22.61 -5.27
N TYR A 63 -36.88 -21.41 -4.78
CA TYR A 63 -36.38 -20.31 -5.62
C TYR A 63 -34.87 -20.46 -5.87
N PRO A 64 -34.37 -20.03 -7.04
CA PRO A 64 -32.94 -20.03 -7.36
C PRO A 64 -32.17 -19.03 -6.49
N VAL A 65 -31.09 -19.49 -5.85
CA VAL A 65 -30.11 -18.68 -5.12
C VAL A 65 -28.69 -19.16 -5.43
N LEU A 66 -27.66 -18.35 -5.16
CA LEU A 66 -26.26 -18.77 -5.31
C LEU A 66 -25.68 -19.27 -3.98
N SER A 67 -24.69 -20.18 -4.05
CA SER A 67 -23.90 -20.60 -2.89
C SER A 67 -23.15 -19.40 -2.25
N LYS A 68 -22.72 -19.52 -0.99
CA LYS A 68 -21.98 -18.43 -0.31
C LYS A 68 -20.72 -18.00 -1.09
N SER A 69 -19.91 -18.95 -1.58
CA SER A 69 -18.73 -18.64 -2.39
C SER A 69 -19.06 -17.94 -3.71
N CYS A 70 -20.12 -18.39 -4.41
CA CYS A 70 -20.59 -17.70 -5.62
C CYS A 70 -21.20 -16.32 -5.34
N GLN A 71 -21.87 -16.12 -4.20
CA GLN A 71 -22.29 -14.78 -3.80
C GLN A 71 -21.09 -13.85 -3.59
N THR A 72 -20.02 -14.32 -2.94
CA THR A 72 -18.79 -13.51 -2.77
C THR A 72 -18.18 -13.12 -4.11
N PHE A 73 -17.99 -14.09 -5.02
CA PHE A 73 -17.43 -13.83 -6.35
C PHE A 73 -18.31 -12.89 -7.19
N VAL A 74 -19.64 -13.14 -7.26
CA VAL A 74 -20.56 -12.28 -8.02
C VAL A 74 -20.57 -10.85 -7.45
N LYS A 75 -20.58 -10.67 -6.13
CA LYS A 75 -20.56 -9.32 -5.53
C LYS A 75 -19.27 -8.57 -5.82
N ALA A 76 -18.13 -9.25 -5.76
CA ALA A 76 -16.84 -8.66 -6.16
C ALA A 76 -16.84 -8.25 -7.64
N MET A 77 -17.40 -9.09 -8.52
CA MET A 77 -17.52 -8.79 -9.95
C MET A 77 -18.52 -7.67 -10.26
N LEU A 78 -19.62 -7.55 -9.51
CA LEU A 78 -20.62 -6.50 -9.72
C LEU A 78 -20.07 -5.07 -9.51
N LYS A 79 -18.99 -4.90 -8.73
CA LYS A 79 -18.26 -3.63 -8.63
C LYS A 79 -17.87 -3.07 -10.01
N TYR A 80 -17.43 -3.95 -10.91
CA TYR A 80 -16.98 -3.62 -12.27
C TYR A 80 -18.12 -3.41 -13.28
N LYS A 81 -19.39 -3.44 -12.81
CA LYS A 81 -20.60 -3.25 -13.63
C LYS A 81 -20.63 -4.10 -14.93
N PRO A 82 -20.26 -5.40 -14.91
CA PRO A 82 -20.23 -6.25 -16.09
C PRO A 82 -21.65 -6.52 -16.61
N THR A 83 -21.77 -6.79 -17.92
CA THR A 83 -23.06 -7.23 -18.49
C THR A 83 -23.34 -8.68 -18.07
N VAL A 84 -24.32 -8.88 -17.20
CA VAL A 84 -24.68 -10.22 -16.72
C VAL A 84 -25.59 -10.94 -17.70
N ILE A 85 -25.14 -12.09 -18.20
CA ILE A 85 -25.89 -12.95 -19.12
C ILE A 85 -26.40 -14.15 -18.35
N LEU A 86 -27.72 -14.31 -18.30
CA LEU A 86 -28.37 -15.50 -17.75
C LEU A 86 -28.65 -16.50 -18.86
N SER A 87 -28.19 -17.75 -18.71
CA SER A 87 -28.49 -18.84 -19.65
C SER A 87 -29.23 -19.98 -18.96
N GLN A 88 -29.90 -20.84 -19.74
CA GLN A 88 -30.62 -22.03 -19.25
C GLN A 88 -31.80 -21.75 -18.29
N THR A 89 -32.23 -20.49 -18.11
CA THR A 89 -33.27 -20.09 -17.13
C THR A 89 -34.65 -20.67 -17.43
N SER A 90 -34.92 -21.04 -18.68
CA SER A 90 -36.16 -21.68 -19.13
C SER A 90 -36.15 -23.21 -19.02
N GLU A 91 -35.04 -23.85 -18.61
CA GLU A 91 -34.92 -25.32 -18.50
C GLU A 91 -35.63 -25.92 -17.26
N GLY A 92 -36.44 -25.14 -16.54
CA GLY A 92 -37.23 -25.64 -15.40
C GLY A 92 -36.42 -26.14 -14.19
N LYS A 93 -35.12 -25.82 -14.08
CA LYS A 93 -34.21 -26.30 -13.00
C LYS A 93 -34.67 -25.97 -11.58
N HIS A 94 -35.51 -24.95 -11.42
CA HIS A 94 -36.05 -24.48 -10.15
C HIS A 94 -37.57 -24.40 -10.29
N SER A 95 -38.31 -25.01 -9.36
CA SER A 95 -39.77 -25.15 -9.48
C SER A 95 -40.56 -23.89 -9.11
N SER A 96 -39.92 -22.87 -8.51
CA SER A 96 -40.58 -21.63 -8.10
C SER A 96 -39.98 -20.38 -8.76
N GLY A 97 -40.85 -19.46 -9.18
CA GLY A 97 -40.50 -18.12 -9.68
C GLY A 97 -40.12 -18.02 -11.16
N GLY A 98 -39.91 -19.13 -11.86
CA GLY A 98 -39.65 -19.17 -13.31
C GLY A 98 -38.36 -18.46 -13.75
N SER A 99 -38.28 -18.10 -15.03
CA SER A 99 -37.07 -17.49 -15.63
C SER A 99 -36.73 -16.10 -15.07
N LEU A 100 -37.73 -15.35 -14.59
CA LEU A 100 -37.53 -14.01 -14.03
C LEU A 100 -36.89 -14.03 -12.63
N ALA A 101 -37.07 -15.12 -11.86
CA ALA A 101 -36.54 -15.21 -10.49
C ALA A 101 -35.02 -15.12 -10.41
N TYR A 102 -34.29 -15.63 -11.41
CA TYR A 102 -32.84 -15.52 -11.49
C TYR A 102 -32.38 -14.06 -11.57
N ALA A 103 -33.04 -13.25 -12.41
CA ALA A 103 -32.74 -11.82 -12.54
C ALA A 103 -33.16 -11.01 -11.30
N GLN A 104 -34.30 -11.35 -10.68
CA GLN A 104 -34.73 -10.77 -9.40
C GLN A 104 -33.73 -11.06 -8.28
N TYR A 105 -33.20 -12.28 -8.20
CA TYR A 105 -32.20 -12.67 -7.21
C TYR A 105 -30.87 -11.95 -7.41
N LEU A 106 -30.41 -11.75 -8.65
CA LEU A 106 -29.21 -10.96 -8.93
C LEU A 106 -29.37 -9.48 -8.52
N ARG A 107 -30.51 -8.85 -8.84
CA ARG A 107 -30.84 -7.50 -8.35
C ARG A 107 -30.91 -7.41 -6.83
N PHE A 108 -31.32 -8.48 -6.15
CA PHE A 108 -31.27 -8.58 -4.69
C PHE A 108 -29.83 -8.68 -4.17
N LEU A 109 -28.94 -9.43 -4.85
CA LEU A 109 -27.52 -9.48 -4.49
C LEU A 109 -26.82 -8.14 -4.70
N GLU A 110 -27.09 -7.47 -5.82
CA GLU A 110 -26.61 -6.12 -6.15
C GLU A 110 -27.00 -5.10 -5.07
N LYS A 111 -28.29 -5.03 -4.70
CA LYS A 111 -28.76 -4.20 -3.58
C LYS A 111 -28.08 -4.53 -2.25
N ARG A 112 -27.82 -5.81 -1.97
CA ARG A 112 -27.08 -6.25 -0.77
C ARG A 112 -25.56 -6.05 -0.86
N ALA A 113 -25.05 -5.68 -2.03
CA ALA A 113 -23.66 -5.31 -2.27
C ALA A 113 -23.49 -3.81 -2.46
N ALA A 114 -24.50 -2.97 -2.17
CA ALA A 114 -24.43 -1.53 -2.37
C ALA A 114 -23.22 -0.88 -1.68
N ALA A 115 -22.78 -1.37 -0.51
CA ALA A 115 -21.56 -0.89 0.16
C ALA A 115 -20.24 -1.26 -0.56
N ILE A 116 -20.28 -2.20 -1.51
CA ILE A 116 -19.14 -2.62 -2.35
C ILE A 116 -19.25 -2.02 -3.77
N VAL A 117 -20.47 -1.73 -4.23
CA VAL A 117 -20.80 -1.29 -5.60
C VAL A 117 -20.99 0.23 -5.71
N CYS A 118 -21.21 0.91 -4.58
CA CYS A 118 -21.51 2.34 -4.51
C CYS A 118 -20.65 3.07 -3.46
N ASP A 119 -19.33 3.01 -3.59
CA ASP A 119 -18.43 3.92 -2.86
C ASP A 119 -18.69 5.38 -3.34
N PRO A 120 -18.97 6.35 -2.43
CA PRO A 120 -19.09 7.76 -2.79
C PRO A 120 -17.90 8.32 -3.57
N ILE A 121 -16.68 7.87 -3.27
CA ILE A 121 -15.46 8.34 -3.94
C ILE A 121 -15.40 7.81 -5.38
N GLU A 122 -15.64 6.52 -5.59
CA GLU A 122 -15.72 5.92 -6.94
C GLU A 122 -16.88 6.46 -7.77
N ASN A 123 -17.99 6.87 -7.13
CA ASN A 123 -19.11 7.52 -7.81
C ASN A 123 -18.77 8.95 -8.26
N PHE A 124 -18.06 9.72 -7.44
CA PHE A 124 -17.53 11.04 -7.85
C PHE A 124 -16.49 10.89 -8.97
N ALA A 125 -15.59 9.92 -8.84
CA ALA A 125 -14.54 9.61 -9.79
C ALA A 125 -14.99 8.70 -10.96
N ALA A 126 -16.31 8.49 -11.18
CA ALA A 126 -16.81 7.47 -12.10
C ALA A 126 -16.34 7.65 -13.56
N GLY A 127 -16.08 8.88 -14.00
CA GLY A 127 -15.51 9.19 -15.32
C GLY A 127 -13.99 8.98 -15.43
N TYR A 128 -13.31 8.79 -14.30
CA TYR A 128 -11.84 8.72 -14.18
C TYR A 128 -11.33 7.31 -13.81
N LEU A 129 -12.22 6.33 -13.61
CA LEU A 129 -11.87 4.95 -13.22
C LEU A 129 -10.96 4.27 -14.26
N ASP A 130 -9.74 3.93 -13.85
CA ASP A 130 -8.63 3.44 -14.68
C ASP A 130 -8.28 4.34 -15.89
N TYR A 131 -8.57 5.65 -15.80
CA TYR A 131 -8.21 6.65 -16.81
C TYR A 131 -6.84 7.25 -16.50
N LEU A 132 -5.96 7.30 -17.50
CA LEU A 132 -4.60 7.82 -17.35
C LEU A 132 -4.57 9.34 -17.52
N GLN A 133 -4.17 10.06 -16.48
CA GLN A 133 -3.96 11.51 -16.52
C GLN A 133 -2.48 11.83 -16.30
N ALA A 134 -1.97 12.85 -17.00
CA ALA A 134 -0.67 13.42 -16.65
C ALA A 134 -0.76 14.07 -15.25
N PRO A 135 0.24 13.90 -14.38
CA PRO A 135 0.36 14.71 -13.17
C PRO A 135 0.39 16.20 -13.51
N LEU A 136 -0.19 17.03 -12.65
CA LEU A 136 -0.10 18.48 -12.79
C LEU A 136 1.33 18.94 -12.52
N GLN A 137 1.69 20.10 -13.04
CA GLN A 137 3.00 20.74 -12.82
C GLN A 137 2.82 22.23 -12.47
N PRO A 138 2.20 22.58 -11.32
CA PRO A 138 1.81 23.96 -11.04
C PRO A 138 2.98 24.93 -10.91
N LEU A 139 4.21 24.45 -10.67
CA LEU A 139 5.41 25.28 -10.70
C LEU A 139 5.76 25.72 -12.14
N ALA A 140 5.67 24.81 -13.12
CA ALA A 140 5.98 25.08 -14.52
C ALA A 140 4.82 25.79 -15.25
N ASP A 141 3.60 25.29 -15.05
CA ASP A 141 2.40 25.72 -15.77
C ASP A 141 1.49 26.60 -14.91
N ASN A 142 0.79 27.55 -15.54
CA ASN A 142 -0.26 28.32 -14.88
C ASN A 142 -1.60 27.59 -15.02
N LEU A 143 -2.07 27.01 -13.92
CA LEU A 143 -3.34 26.27 -13.88
C LEU A 143 -4.55 27.15 -14.23
N ASP A 144 -5.52 26.55 -14.93
CA ASP A 144 -6.80 27.17 -15.27
C ASP A 144 -7.75 27.24 -14.06
N SER A 145 -8.67 28.22 -14.10
CA SER A 145 -9.66 28.46 -13.03
C SER A 145 -10.54 27.23 -12.70
N VAL A 146 -10.82 26.38 -13.70
CA VAL A 146 -11.59 25.13 -13.51
C VAL A 146 -10.82 24.09 -12.68
N VAL A 147 -9.49 24.09 -12.74
CA VAL A 147 -8.65 23.18 -11.94
C VAL A 147 -8.71 23.57 -10.46
N TYR A 148 -8.59 24.87 -10.15
CA TYR A 148 -8.78 25.39 -8.79
C TYR A 148 -10.21 25.13 -8.26
N GLU A 149 -11.24 25.27 -9.10
CA GLU A 149 -12.62 24.92 -8.72
C GLU A 149 -12.77 23.41 -8.41
N GLY A 150 -11.99 22.56 -9.07
CA GLY A 150 -11.86 21.14 -8.71
C GLY A 150 -11.23 20.94 -7.32
N PHE A 151 -10.13 21.62 -7.04
CA PHE A 151 -9.45 21.57 -5.73
C PHE A 151 -10.31 22.10 -4.57
N GLU A 152 -11.08 23.16 -4.81
CA GLU A 152 -11.92 23.81 -3.81
C GLU A 152 -13.16 23.00 -3.41
N LYS A 153 -13.50 21.95 -4.17
CA LYS A 153 -14.60 21.02 -3.87
C LYS A 153 -14.27 19.96 -2.81
N ASP A 154 -13.04 19.93 -2.29
CA ASP A 154 -12.66 19.08 -1.15
C ASP A 154 -12.81 19.87 0.18
N PRO A 155 -13.93 19.70 0.93
CA PRO A 155 -14.10 20.37 2.22
C PRO A 155 -13.20 19.78 3.32
N VAL A 156 -12.74 18.53 3.19
CA VAL A 156 -11.93 17.85 4.21
C VAL A 156 -10.53 18.45 4.21
N LYS A 157 -9.94 18.67 3.03
CA LYS A 157 -8.62 19.33 2.89
C LYS A 157 -8.56 20.65 3.65
N TYR A 158 -9.42 21.62 3.31
CA TYR A 158 -9.38 22.93 3.95
C TYR A 158 -9.80 22.90 5.43
N SER A 159 -10.68 21.98 5.83
CA SER A 159 -11.00 21.77 7.26
C SER A 159 -9.78 21.28 8.05
N LYS A 160 -8.94 20.41 7.47
CA LYS A 160 -7.69 19.95 8.11
C LYS A 160 -6.63 21.05 8.16
N TYR A 161 -6.48 21.86 7.11
CA TYR A 161 -5.60 23.03 7.14
C TYR A 161 -6.04 24.05 8.19
N GLU A 162 -7.32 24.42 8.23
CA GLU A 162 -7.85 25.35 9.26
C GLU A 162 -7.58 24.84 10.68
N GLU A 163 -7.81 23.55 10.93
CA GLU A 163 -7.56 22.94 12.24
C GLU A 163 -6.07 22.88 12.61
N ALA A 164 -5.18 22.65 11.65
CA ALA A 164 -3.73 22.70 11.86
C ALA A 164 -3.24 24.11 12.20
N ILE A 165 -3.71 25.11 11.44
CA ILE A 165 -3.38 26.53 11.67
C ILE A 165 -3.95 27.00 13.02
N PHE A 166 -5.17 26.59 13.36
CA PHE A 166 -5.81 26.92 14.65
C PHE A 166 -4.97 26.42 15.83
N ARG A 167 -4.54 25.14 15.80
CA ARG A 167 -3.69 24.57 16.86
C ARG A 167 -2.35 25.28 16.97
N ALA A 168 -1.68 25.49 15.84
CA ALA A 168 -0.42 26.23 15.80
C ALA A 168 -0.54 27.65 16.42
N LEU A 169 -1.63 28.36 16.11
CA LEU A 169 -1.90 29.69 16.68
C LEU A 169 -2.21 29.65 18.18
N CYS A 170 -2.88 28.60 18.67
CA CYS A 170 -3.09 28.38 20.11
C CYS A 170 -1.78 28.11 20.86
N ASP A 171 -0.88 27.32 20.28
CA ASP A 171 0.42 26.95 20.87
C ASP A 171 1.43 28.11 20.88
N ARG A 172 1.28 29.09 19.98
CA ARG A 172 2.08 30.33 19.96
C ARG A 172 1.58 31.37 20.97
N ARG A 173 2.49 32.28 21.35
CA ARG A 173 2.24 33.30 22.38
C ARG A 173 1.19 34.31 21.93
N ALA A 174 0.52 34.93 22.91
CA ALA A 174 -0.56 35.89 22.69
C ALA A 174 -0.11 37.36 22.73
N ASP A 175 1.16 37.62 23.02
CA ASP A 175 1.73 38.95 23.30
C ASP A 175 2.12 39.74 22.05
N ALA A 176 2.23 39.08 20.88
CA ALA A 176 2.53 39.71 19.60
C ALA A 176 1.66 39.14 18.46
N PRO A 177 1.29 39.96 17.44
CA PRO A 177 0.71 39.45 16.20
C PRO A 177 1.63 38.45 15.50
N GLN A 178 1.08 37.35 14.97
CA GLN A 178 1.86 36.30 14.32
C GLN A 178 1.95 36.53 12.80
N VAL A 179 3.15 36.40 12.23
CA VAL A 179 3.44 36.60 10.80
C VAL A 179 3.24 35.29 10.03
N LEU A 180 2.21 35.23 9.21
CA LEU A 180 1.82 34.07 8.40
C LEU A 180 2.17 34.29 6.93
N ALA A 181 2.64 33.25 6.24
CA ALA A 181 2.82 33.25 4.79
C ALA A 181 2.09 32.07 4.15
N VAL A 182 1.14 32.37 3.26
CA VAL A 182 0.46 31.36 2.43
C VAL A 182 1.19 31.26 1.09
N CYS A 183 1.99 30.21 0.93
CA CYS A 183 2.86 29.96 -0.20
C CYS A 183 2.15 29.12 -1.27
N GLY A 184 1.84 29.71 -2.42
CA GLY A 184 0.97 29.11 -3.44
C GLY A 184 -0.50 29.29 -3.07
N ALA A 185 -0.93 30.54 -2.88
CA ALA A 185 -2.25 30.87 -2.36
C ALA A 185 -3.43 30.49 -3.29
N GLY A 186 -3.19 30.27 -4.59
CA GLY A 186 -4.22 29.96 -5.58
C GLY A 186 -5.28 31.06 -5.62
N ARG A 187 -6.57 30.68 -5.54
CA ARG A 187 -7.69 31.62 -5.41
C ARG A 187 -8.01 32.01 -3.94
N GLY A 188 -7.12 31.66 -3.02
CA GLY A 188 -7.18 32.03 -1.60
C GLY A 188 -8.02 31.15 -0.65
N PRO A 189 -8.30 29.86 -0.88
CA PRO A 189 -9.04 29.06 0.11
C PRO A 189 -8.22 28.82 1.39
N LEU A 190 -6.88 28.75 1.31
CA LEU A 190 -5.99 28.66 2.47
C LEU A 190 -5.85 29.99 3.23
N VAL A 191 -5.93 31.13 2.51
CA VAL A 191 -6.01 32.46 3.14
C VAL A 191 -7.27 32.55 3.99
N GLU A 192 -8.41 32.13 3.46
CA GLU A 192 -9.67 32.08 4.21
C GLU A 192 -9.59 31.13 5.41
N ALA A 193 -9.02 29.94 5.23
CA ALA A 193 -8.80 28.98 6.32
C ALA A 193 -7.94 29.58 7.45
N ALA A 194 -6.86 30.31 7.13
CA ALA A 194 -6.02 30.99 8.10
C ALA A 194 -6.76 32.12 8.84
N LEU A 195 -7.54 32.94 8.13
CA LEU A 195 -8.36 34.01 8.72
C LEU A 195 -9.48 33.46 9.63
N ARG A 196 -10.06 32.29 9.32
CA ARG A 196 -11.01 31.60 10.21
C ARG A 196 -10.30 30.97 11.41
N ALA A 197 -9.15 30.35 11.22
CA ALA A 197 -8.33 29.80 12.29
C ALA A 197 -7.89 30.86 13.32
N ALA A 198 -7.41 32.03 12.86
CA ALA A 198 -7.02 33.12 13.74
C ALA A 198 -8.19 33.71 14.55
N ARG A 199 -9.36 33.90 13.91
CA ARG A 199 -10.59 34.29 14.61
C ARG A 199 -11.05 33.25 15.64
N ARG A 200 -10.87 31.95 15.35
CA ARG A 200 -11.18 30.87 16.30
C ARG A 200 -10.18 30.81 17.47
N ALA A 201 -8.91 31.11 17.22
CA ALA A 201 -7.83 31.05 18.22
C ALA A 201 -7.73 32.30 19.11
N ASP A 202 -8.48 33.37 18.79
CA ASP A 202 -8.35 34.71 19.38
C ASP A 202 -6.89 35.20 19.33
N ARG A 203 -6.35 35.23 18.10
CA ARG A 203 -4.97 35.64 17.80
C ARG A 203 -4.93 36.72 16.73
N ALA A 204 -4.19 37.79 17.00
CA ALA A 204 -3.80 38.76 15.97
C ALA A 204 -2.79 38.11 15.02
N ILE A 205 -2.96 38.35 13.71
CA ILE A 205 -2.06 37.86 12.67
C ILE A 205 -1.80 38.95 11.62
N THR A 206 -0.66 38.84 10.93
CA THR A 206 -0.39 39.52 9.65
C THR A 206 -0.13 38.43 8.64
N LEU A 207 -0.87 38.39 7.53
CA LEU A 207 -0.80 37.30 6.56
C LEU A 207 -0.36 37.81 5.18
N THR A 208 0.68 37.20 4.61
CA THR A 208 1.05 37.43 3.20
C THR A 208 0.60 36.25 2.34
N ALA A 209 -0.19 36.52 1.30
CA ALA A 209 -0.57 35.53 0.29
C ALA A 209 0.37 35.66 -0.93
N ILE A 210 1.14 34.61 -1.19
CA ILE A 210 2.17 34.53 -2.24
C ILE A 210 1.61 33.68 -3.39
N GLU A 211 1.58 34.23 -4.59
CA GLU A 211 1.13 33.53 -5.80
C GLU A 211 1.87 34.01 -7.06
N LYS A 212 2.31 33.06 -7.90
CA LYS A 212 3.01 33.35 -9.17
C LYS A 212 2.08 33.38 -10.38
N ASN A 213 0.96 32.66 -10.32
CA ASN A 213 0.02 32.53 -11.43
C ASN A 213 -0.77 33.85 -11.55
N PRO A 214 -0.60 34.63 -12.63
CA PRO A 214 -1.26 35.94 -12.77
C PRO A 214 -2.79 35.83 -12.78
N ASN A 215 -3.34 34.72 -13.29
CA ASN A 215 -4.78 34.50 -13.34
C ASN A 215 -5.38 34.30 -11.94
N SER A 216 -4.66 33.54 -11.09
CA SER A 216 -5.02 33.34 -9.68
C SER A 216 -4.82 34.62 -8.88
N TYR A 217 -3.72 35.34 -9.12
CA TYR A 217 -3.42 36.59 -8.45
C TYR A 217 -4.49 37.67 -8.66
N LEU A 218 -5.05 37.79 -9.88
CA LEU A 218 -6.21 38.66 -10.13
C LEU A 218 -7.41 38.33 -9.24
N THR A 219 -7.63 37.04 -8.94
CA THR A 219 -8.70 36.62 -8.01
C THR A 219 -8.38 37.03 -6.58
N LEU A 220 -7.12 36.89 -6.14
CA LEU A 220 -6.68 37.35 -4.82
C LEU A 220 -6.82 38.87 -4.66
N GLN A 221 -6.51 39.65 -5.70
CA GLN A 221 -6.67 41.11 -5.70
C GLN A 221 -8.13 41.54 -5.53
N GLU A 222 -9.06 40.87 -6.21
CA GLU A 222 -10.50 41.15 -6.04
C GLU A 222 -10.97 40.77 -4.63
N ARG A 223 -10.55 39.61 -4.10
CA ARG A 223 -10.91 39.18 -2.73
C ARG A 223 -10.33 40.11 -1.66
N LEU A 224 -9.12 40.64 -1.84
CA LEU A 224 -8.58 41.68 -0.96
C LEU A 224 -9.41 42.97 -1.01
N ARG A 225 -10.01 43.30 -2.16
CA ARG A 225 -10.84 44.50 -2.34
C ARG A 225 -12.25 44.36 -1.77
N THR A 226 -12.77 43.14 -1.62
CA THR A 226 -14.18 42.87 -1.30
C THR A 226 -14.43 42.08 -0.01
N GLU A 227 -13.50 41.22 0.41
CA GLU A 227 -13.70 40.25 1.50
C GLU A 227 -12.71 40.40 2.65
N TRP A 228 -11.45 40.78 2.37
CA TRP A 228 -10.37 40.77 3.37
C TRP A 228 -9.94 42.17 3.81
N ASP A 229 -9.40 42.25 5.03
CA ASP A 229 -8.87 43.48 5.59
C ASP A 229 -7.43 43.73 5.06
N PRO A 230 -7.16 44.87 4.39
CA PRO A 230 -5.84 45.21 3.85
C PRO A 230 -4.78 45.55 4.91
N GLU A 231 -5.15 45.79 6.17
CA GLU A 231 -4.19 45.90 7.26
C GLU A 231 -3.69 44.52 7.73
N VAL A 232 -4.53 43.48 7.57
CA VAL A 232 -4.24 42.09 7.97
C VAL A 232 -3.64 41.27 6.82
N VAL A 233 -4.16 41.41 5.60
CA VAL A 233 -3.79 40.60 4.43
C VAL A 233 -3.00 41.41 3.40
N LYS A 234 -1.78 40.97 3.14
CA LYS A 234 -0.90 41.50 2.09
C LYS A 234 -0.84 40.51 0.93
N LEU A 235 -0.82 41.00 -0.31
CA LEU A 235 -0.60 40.17 -1.50
C LEU A 235 0.83 40.36 -2.01
N TRP A 236 1.46 39.28 -2.45
CA TRP A 236 2.74 39.32 -3.13
C TRP A 236 2.71 38.48 -4.40
N TYR A 237 3.04 39.09 -5.53
CA TYR A 237 3.05 38.45 -6.84
C TYR A 237 4.48 38.03 -7.22
N GLY A 238 4.65 36.74 -7.50
CA GLY A 238 5.93 36.19 -7.93
C GLY A 238 6.14 34.73 -7.51
N ASP A 239 7.29 34.18 -7.87
CA ASP A 239 7.72 32.87 -7.38
C ASP A 239 8.16 32.98 -5.92
N MET A 240 7.65 32.10 -5.04
CA MET A 240 7.95 32.16 -3.62
C MET A 240 9.46 32.02 -3.29
N ARG A 241 10.25 31.45 -4.21
CA ARG A 241 11.71 31.33 -4.07
C ARG A 241 12.44 32.67 -4.18
N ASP A 242 11.81 33.66 -4.80
CA ASP A 242 12.30 35.05 -4.90
C ASP A 242 11.71 35.97 -3.81
N TYR A 243 10.85 35.45 -2.93
CA TYR A 243 10.21 36.24 -1.88
C TYR A 243 11.22 36.67 -0.81
N GLN A 244 11.14 37.95 -0.44
CA GLN A 244 11.94 38.55 0.64
C GLN A 244 10.98 39.30 1.58
N PRO A 245 10.60 38.71 2.73
CA PRO A 245 9.76 39.37 3.71
C PRO A 245 10.53 40.44 4.48
N THR A 246 9.81 41.42 5.02
CA THR A 246 10.35 42.45 5.91
C THR A 246 10.54 41.99 7.36
N GLU A 247 9.86 40.90 7.73
CA GLU A 247 9.78 40.35 9.09
C GLU A 247 9.93 38.82 9.00
N ALA A 248 10.46 38.18 10.04
CA ALA A 248 10.58 36.72 10.06
C ALA A 248 9.18 36.08 10.09
N ILE A 249 9.02 34.93 9.41
CA ILE A 249 7.73 34.25 9.28
C ILE A 249 7.56 33.28 10.47
N ASP A 250 6.47 33.42 11.23
CA ASP A 250 6.13 32.52 12.33
C ASP A 250 5.55 31.19 11.82
N ILE A 251 4.68 31.25 10.79
CA ILE A 251 3.99 30.08 10.24
C ILE A 251 3.96 30.16 8.71
N ILE A 252 4.65 29.23 8.05
CA ILE A 252 4.50 28.98 6.60
C ILE A 252 3.34 28.00 6.39
N ILE A 253 2.45 28.31 5.44
CA ILE A 253 1.29 27.49 5.07
C ILE A 253 1.37 27.25 3.56
N SER A 254 1.30 25.99 3.12
CA SER A 254 1.37 25.64 1.70
C SER A 254 0.58 24.39 1.38
N GLU A 255 0.15 24.25 0.13
CA GLU A 255 -0.47 23.02 -0.39
C GLU A 255 0.05 22.83 -1.82
N LEU A 256 1.23 22.21 -1.90
CA LEU A 256 2.04 22.03 -3.11
C LEU A 256 2.27 20.52 -3.39
N LEU A 257 1.35 19.67 -2.91
CA LEU A 257 1.55 18.23 -2.83
C LEU A 257 0.88 17.55 -4.03
N GLY A 258 1.69 16.85 -4.81
CA GLY A 258 1.17 15.94 -5.83
C GLY A 258 0.74 14.60 -5.24
N SER A 259 0.16 13.73 -6.07
CA SER A 259 -0.28 12.39 -5.65
C SER A 259 0.84 11.47 -5.12
N PHE A 260 2.11 11.79 -5.43
CA PHE A 260 3.31 11.14 -4.94
C PHE A 260 4.12 12.08 -4.02
N GLY A 261 3.45 13.00 -3.33
CA GLY A 261 4.04 13.94 -2.37
C GLY A 261 4.83 15.06 -3.05
N ASP A 262 6.10 14.81 -3.31
CA ASP A 262 7.08 15.78 -3.81
C ASP A 262 7.04 16.02 -5.32
N ASN A 263 6.18 15.32 -6.08
CA ASN A 263 6.15 15.36 -7.55
C ASN A 263 5.63 16.69 -8.16
N GLU A 264 5.20 17.63 -7.31
CA GLU A 264 4.86 19.01 -7.68
C GLU A 264 5.88 20.03 -7.11
N LEU A 265 7.05 19.52 -6.70
CA LEU A 265 8.25 20.29 -6.30
C LEU A 265 8.08 21.12 -5.02
N SER A 266 7.20 20.65 -4.12
CA SER A 266 7.05 21.20 -2.77
C SER A 266 8.39 21.37 -2.01
N PRO A 267 9.36 20.43 -2.03
CA PRO A 267 10.64 20.64 -1.34
C PRO A 267 11.38 21.88 -1.85
N GLU A 268 11.62 21.95 -3.17
CA GLU A 268 12.36 23.04 -3.81
C GLU A 268 11.66 24.40 -3.70
N CYS A 269 10.33 24.41 -3.64
CA CYS A 269 9.54 25.62 -3.43
C CYS A 269 9.68 26.12 -1.98
N LEU A 270 9.53 25.22 -1.00
CA LEU A 270 9.57 25.57 0.42
C LEU A 270 10.99 25.91 0.91
N ASP A 271 12.03 25.26 0.40
CA ASP A 271 13.44 25.65 0.63
C ASP A 271 13.74 27.10 0.22
N GLY A 272 12.93 27.66 -0.70
CA GLY A 272 12.95 29.09 -1.05
C GLY A 272 12.53 29.99 0.12
N VAL A 273 11.46 29.64 0.82
CA VAL A 273 10.82 30.48 1.85
C VAL A 273 11.29 30.16 3.27
N ILE A 274 11.62 28.90 3.57
CA ILE A 274 12.03 28.42 4.90
C ILE A 274 13.25 29.18 5.46
N ARG A 275 14.12 29.73 4.61
CA ARG A 275 15.24 30.60 5.02
C ARG A 275 14.82 31.87 5.77
N TRP A 276 13.54 32.26 5.67
CA TRP A 276 12.94 33.42 6.33
C TRP A 276 12.05 33.05 7.52
N LEU A 277 11.97 31.77 7.84
CA LEU A 277 11.22 31.28 9.01
C LEU A 277 11.90 31.75 10.30
N ALA A 278 11.10 32.14 11.29
CA ALA A 278 11.58 32.47 12.63
C ALA A 278 12.29 31.26 13.28
N SER A 279 13.16 31.50 14.27
CA SER A 279 13.92 30.42 14.93
C SER A 279 13.07 29.41 15.70
N ASP A 280 11.84 29.78 16.06
CA ASP A 280 10.80 28.90 16.61
C ASP A 280 9.59 28.76 15.68
N GLY A 281 9.71 29.21 14.42
CA GLY A 281 8.64 29.15 13.43
C GLY A 281 8.40 27.74 12.90
N ILE A 282 7.24 27.54 12.28
CA ILE A 282 6.82 26.21 11.79
C ILE A 282 6.35 26.24 10.33
N SER A 283 6.33 25.06 9.70
CA SER A 283 5.69 24.84 8.40
C SER A 283 4.42 23.99 8.56
N ILE A 284 3.41 24.29 7.75
CA ILE A 284 2.21 23.50 7.54
C ILE A 284 2.11 23.22 6.01
N PRO A 285 2.33 21.98 5.54
CA PRO A 285 2.65 20.78 6.33
C PRO A 285 4.05 20.85 6.98
N SER A 286 4.22 20.14 8.09
CA SER A 286 5.52 19.92 8.75
C SER A 286 6.35 18.83 8.08
N GLY A 287 5.77 18.12 7.12
CA GLY A 287 6.41 17.06 6.35
C GLY A 287 5.38 16.16 5.68
N TYR A 288 5.87 15.27 4.81
CA TYR A 288 5.08 14.31 4.06
C TYR A 288 5.96 13.13 3.62
N CYS A 289 5.32 12.00 3.33
CA CYS A 289 5.97 10.75 2.98
C CYS A 289 5.32 10.17 1.72
N SER A 290 6.14 9.71 0.79
CA SER A 290 5.72 9.04 -0.43
C SER A 290 5.74 7.51 -0.22
N PHE A 291 4.84 6.79 -0.89
CA PHE A 291 4.60 5.36 -0.64
C PHE A 291 4.46 4.58 -1.95
N LEU A 292 4.99 3.36 -2.00
CA LEU A 292 4.85 2.45 -3.14
C LEU A 292 4.26 1.10 -2.75
N ALA A 293 3.57 0.49 -3.71
CA ALA A 293 3.11 -0.89 -3.69
C ALA A 293 2.98 -1.41 -5.14
N PRO A 294 3.55 -2.58 -5.48
CA PRO A 294 3.41 -3.14 -6.81
C PRO A 294 1.99 -3.65 -7.09
N LEU A 295 1.63 -3.51 -8.36
CA LEU A 295 0.27 -3.47 -8.88
C LEU A 295 0.16 -4.41 -10.09
N ALA A 296 -0.85 -5.27 -10.10
CA ALA A 296 -1.26 -6.02 -11.28
C ALA A 296 -2.57 -5.46 -11.85
N SER A 297 -2.53 -4.98 -13.10
CA SER A 297 -3.72 -4.60 -13.87
C SER A 297 -3.46 -4.76 -15.37
N SER A 298 -4.14 -5.72 -16.00
CA SER A 298 -4.10 -5.89 -17.46
C SER A 298 -4.70 -4.68 -18.18
N LYS A 299 -5.68 -4.01 -17.57
CA LYS A 299 -6.39 -2.85 -18.12
C LYS A 299 -5.52 -1.59 -18.12
N ILE A 300 -4.84 -1.28 -17.02
CA ILE A 300 -3.93 -0.13 -16.95
C ILE A 300 -2.72 -0.38 -17.86
N TYR A 301 -2.15 -1.59 -17.85
CA TYR A 301 -1.03 -1.94 -18.72
C TYR A 301 -1.36 -1.76 -20.21
N SER A 302 -2.53 -2.20 -20.68
CA SER A 302 -2.90 -2.02 -22.10
C SER A 302 -3.06 -0.54 -22.48
N ARG A 303 -3.51 0.34 -21.57
CA ARG A 303 -3.57 1.79 -21.80
C ARG A 303 -2.18 2.43 -21.91
N VAL A 304 -1.23 2.05 -21.05
CA VAL A 304 0.15 2.55 -21.14
C VAL A 304 0.81 2.05 -22.43
N LEU A 305 0.54 0.80 -22.83
CA LEU A 305 1.00 0.22 -24.10
C LEU A 305 0.44 0.96 -25.33
N GLU A 306 -0.85 1.33 -25.33
CA GLU A 306 -1.45 2.16 -26.39
C GLU A 306 -0.79 3.53 -26.52
N LEU A 307 -0.41 4.14 -25.39
CA LEU A 307 0.26 5.45 -25.37
C LEU A 307 1.76 5.37 -25.72
N GLY A 308 2.38 4.19 -25.60
CA GLY A 308 3.82 3.99 -25.80
C GLY A 308 4.71 4.71 -24.78
N LYS A 309 4.15 5.14 -23.64
CA LYS A 309 4.79 6.02 -22.65
C LYS A 309 4.96 5.34 -21.30
N PHE A 310 5.86 4.35 -21.26
CA PHE A 310 6.14 3.60 -20.04
C PHE A 310 7.00 4.38 -19.03
N GLU A 311 7.83 5.32 -19.49
CA GLU A 311 8.77 6.13 -18.70
C GLU A 311 8.12 7.42 -18.17
N THR A 312 6.84 7.39 -17.81
CA THR A 312 6.12 8.57 -17.30
C THR A 312 5.10 8.16 -16.23
N PRO A 313 5.09 8.81 -15.05
CA PRO A 313 4.08 8.56 -14.03
C PRO A 313 2.71 9.09 -14.47
N TYR A 314 1.64 8.47 -13.98
CA TYR A 314 0.26 8.86 -14.26
C TYR A 314 -0.53 9.02 -12.96
N VAL A 315 -1.40 10.03 -12.92
CA VAL A 315 -2.48 10.09 -11.93
C VAL A 315 -3.64 9.24 -12.46
N VAL A 316 -4.11 8.29 -11.66
CA VAL A 316 -5.13 7.30 -12.04
C VAL A 316 -6.03 7.01 -10.85
N MET A 317 -7.35 7.06 -11.04
CA MET A 317 -8.28 6.47 -10.09
C MET A 317 -8.29 4.94 -10.30
N ILE A 318 -7.35 4.25 -9.65
CA ILE A 318 -7.12 2.81 -9.81
C ILE A 318 -8.36 2.03 -9.35
N HIS A 319 -8.90 1.18 -10.22
CA HIS A 319 -10.14 0.45 -9.96
C HIS A 319 -10.02 -1.05 -10.33
N ALA A 320 -9.62 -1.39 -11.56
CA ALA A 320 -9.45 -2.78 -12.02
C ALA A 320 -8.03 -3.29 -11.77
N ALA A 321 -7.71 -3.57 -10.51
CA ALA A 321 -6.34 -3.83 -10.05
C ALA A 321 -6.26 -4.76 -8.83
N GLU A 322 -5.11 -5.41 -8.65
CA GLU A 322 -4.70 -6.09 -7.42
C GLU A 322 -3.34 -5.55 -6.95
N ILE A 323 -3.21 -5.21 -5.66
CA ILE A 323 -1.91 -5.01 -5.00
C ILE A 323 -1.31 -6.39 -4.74
N ILE A 324 -0.17 -6.68 -5.37
CA ILE A 324 0.43 -8.03 -5.36
C ILE A 324 1.42 -8.28 -4.23
N SER A 325 1.85 -7.24 -3.51
CA SER A 325 2.69 -7.40 -2.32
C SER A 325 1.97 -8.16 -1.20
N ALA A 326 2.61 -9.21 -0.70
CA ALA A 326 2.21 -9.86 0.54
C ALA A 326 2.50 -8.96 1.76
N GLN A 327 1.90 -9.31 2.89
CA GLN A 327 2.31 -8.77 4.19
C GLN A 327 3.25 -9.79 4.83
N GLY A 328 4.39 -9.33 5.34
CA GLY A 328 5.53 -10.19 5.69
C GLY A 328 6.53 -10.27 4.54
N GLY A 329 7.72 -9.73 4.78
CA GLY A 329 8.91 -9.95 3.95
C GLY A 329 9.77 -11.09 4.51
N PRO A 330 11.05 -11.21 4.10
CA PRO A 330 12.00 -12.18 4.67
C PRO A 330 12.05 -12.12 6.21
N ASP A 331 12.06 -10.91 6.77
CA ASP A 331 12.11 -10.64 8.21
C ASP A 331 10.71 -10.55 8.87
N GLY A 332 9.63 -10.83 8.14
CA GLY A 332 8.25 -10.79 8.65
C GLY A 332 7.63 -9.39 8.87
N GLU A 333 8.41 -8.31 8.91
CA GLU A 333 7.91 -6.97 9.26
C GLU A 333 7.41 -6.13 8.06
N MET A 334 7.72 -6.51 6.81
CA MET A 334 7.39 -5.67 5.65
C MET A 334 5.89 -5.53 5.38
N GLY A 335 5.42 -4.28 5.24
CA GLY A 335 4.06 -3.95 4.84
C GLY A 335 3.82 -4.14 3.34
N LYS A 336 2.53 -4.25 2.96
CA LYS A 336 2.10 -4.31 1.55
C LYS A 336 2.40 -3.01 0.79
N VAL A 337 2.22 -1.90 1.49
CA VAL A 337 2.56 -0.55 1.04
C VAL A 337 3.71 -0.11 1.94
N GLN A 338 4.77 0.45 1.36
CA GLN A 338 5.98 0.84 2.09
C GLN A 338 6.36 2.28 1.75
N GLU A 339 6.91 2.99 2.73
CA GLU A 339 7.48 4.33 2.59
C GLU A 339 8.67 4.29 1.64
N THR A 340 8.76 5.24 0.70
CA THR A 340 9.94 5.43 -0.14
C THR A 340 10.91 6.45 0.44
N TRP A 341 10.40 7.64 0.71
CA TRP A 341 11.14 8.74 1.30
C TRP A 341 10.16 9.73 1.92
N SER A 342 10.68 10.52 2.86
CA SER A 342 9.95 11.57 3.54
C SER A 342 10.73 12.89 3.48
N PHE A 343 9.99 13.99 3.42
CA PHE A 343 10.51 15.35 3.53
C PHE A 343 9.92 15.98 4.80
N ALA A 344 10.74 16.73 5.53
CA ALA A 344 10.34 17.48 6.72
C ALA A 344 10.52 18.98 6.48
N HIS A 345 9.68 19.80 7.11
CA HIS A 345 9.66 21.25 6.98
C HIS A 345 9.48 21.90 8.36
N PRO A 346 10.43 22.74 8.83
CA PRO A 346 11.69 23.12 8.19
C PRO A 346 12.70 21.97 8.10
N ARG A 347 13.51 21.98 7.03
CA ARG A 347 14.67 21.09 6.89
C ARG A 347 15.81 21.55 7.79
N THR A 348 16.32 20.67 8.64
CA THR A 348 17.43 20.94 9.58
C THR A 348 18.80 20.59 9.00
N ASP A 349 18.83 19.87 7.89
CA ASP A 349 20.02 19.51 7.09
C ASP A 349 20.49 20.63 6.15
N LEU A 350 19.63 21.61 5.85
CA LEU A 350 19.98 22.77 5.03
C LEU A 350 20.76 23.82 5.81
N ILE A 351 22.09 23.74 5.73
CA ILE A 351 22.94 24.91 5.98
C ILE A 351 22.81 25.84 4.77
N PHE A 352 21.98 26.88 4.89
CA PHE A 352 21.91 27.98 3.92
C PHE A 352 23.20 28.81 3.93
N SER A 353 24.27 28.29 3.32
CA SER A 353 25.35 29.16 2.84
C SER A 353 24.86 29.89 1.56
N HIS A 354 25.32 31.11 1.34
CA HIS A 354 24.92 31.88 0.16
C HIS A 354 25.37 31.28 -1.18
N ASP A 355 26.23 30.24 -1.17
CA ASP A 355 26.89 29.66 -2.35
C ASP A 355 26.67 28.14 -2.52
N THR A 356 25.75 27.51 -1.78
CA THR A 356 25.51 26.04 -1.88
C THR A 356 24.24 25.68 -2.64
N GLU A 357 24.43 25.02 -3.79
CA GLU A 357 23.39 24.44 -4.64
C GLU A 357 22.57 23.37 -3.89
N CYS A 358 21.24 23.40 -4.03
CA CYS A 358 20.36 22.43 -3.36
C CYS A 358 20.38 21.09 -4.11
N LEU A 359 21.20 20.14 -3.64
CA LEU A 359 21.46 18.86 -4.30
C LEU A 359 21.24 17.66 -3.36
N GLY A 360 19.99 17.19 -3.29
CA GLY A 360 19.64 15.90 -2.68
C GLY A 360 19.31 14.84 -3.73
N LYS A 361 20.18 13.85 -3.91
CA LYS A 361 19.80 12.61 -4.62
C LYS A 361 19.13 11.67 -3.61
N CYS A 362 17.81 11.49 -3.69
CA CYS A 362 17.11 10.52 -2.86
C CYS A 362 17.05 9.18 -3.60
N TYR A 363 17.44 8.10 -2.93
CA TYR A 363 17.36 6.74 -3.44
C TYR A 363 16.55 5.89 -2.47
N HIS A 364 15.65 5.07 -3.00
CA HIS A 364 14.95 4.06 -2.23
C HIS A 364 14.97 2.69 -2.94
N GLY A 365 15.24 1.64 -2.17
CA GLY A 365 15.10 0.25 -2.58
C GLY A 365 13.96 -0.40 -1.81
N PHE A 366 12.84 -0.61 -2.49
CA PHE A 366 11.66 -1.31 -2.02
C PHE A 366 11.82 -2.82 -2.26
N ARG A 367 11.30 -3.68 -1.38
CA ARG A 367 11.20 -5.13 -1.64
C ARG A 367 9.82 -5.65 -1.29
N CYS A 368 9.31 -6.60 -2.07
CA CYS A 368 8.12 -7.35 -1.69
C CYS A 368 8.17 -8.80 -2.16
N SER A 369 7.33 -9.64 -1.56
CA SER A 369 7.14 -11.04 -1.93
C SER A 369 5.74 -11.26 -2.54
N PHE A 370 5.67 -12.17 -3.51
CA PHE A 370 4.43 -12.73 -4.04
C PHE A 370 4.63 -14.21 -4.37
N LEU A 371 3.87 -15.09 -3.71
CA LEU A 371 4.03 -16.55 -3.81
C LEU A 371 5.45 -17.00 -3.45
N SER A 372 6.18 -17.62 -4.38
CA SER A 372 7.58 -18.06 -4.22
C SER A 372 8.57 -17.13 -4.93
N SER A 373 8.20 -15.87 -5.13
CA SER A 373 9.00 -14.89 -5.86
C SER A 373 9.06 -13.57 -5.12
N GLU A 374 10.13 -12.82 -5.32
CA GLU A 374 10.33 -11.48 -4.79
C GLU A 374 10.47 -10.47 -5.93
N LEU A 375 10.06 -9.23 -5.67
CA LEU A 375 10.29 -8.07 -6.52
C LEU A 375 11.02 -7.01 -5.69
N ASP A 376 12.26 -6.72 -6.05
CA ASP A 376 12.98 -5.54 -5.58
C ASP A 376 12.66 -4.40 -6.57
N VAL A 377 12.10 -3.28 -6.08
CA VAL A 377 11.80 -2.09 -6.89
C VAL A 377 12.73 -0.98 -6.43
N HIS A 378 13.56 -0.48 -7.34
CA HIS A 378 14.48 0.62 -7.08
C HIS A 378 13.90 1.89 -7.68
N ILE A 379 13.88 2.98 -6.92
CA ILE A 379 13.42 4.29 -7.38
C ILE A 379 14.38 5.39 -6.90
N TRP A 380 14.70 6.31 -7.79
CA TRP A 380 15.55 7.45 -7.54
C TRP A 380 14.78 8.74 -7.81
N ARG A 381 14.87 9.70 -6.89
CA ARG A 381 14.54 11.10 -7.16
C ARG A 381 15.84 11.83 -7.50
N LEU A 382 15.89 12.34 -8.72
CA LEU A 382 17.08 12.97 -9.29
C LEU A 382 16.77 14.43 -9.63
N THR A 383 17.80 15.25 -9.56
CA THR A 383 17.78 16.63 -10.06
C THR A 383 19.01 16.87 -10.94
N ASP A 384 18.93 17.84 -11.85
CA ASP A 384 20.05 18.19 -12.71
C ASP A 384 21.08 19.02 -11.93
N GLN A 385 22.29 19.14 -12.49
CA GLN A 385 23.41 19.84 -11.83
C GLN A 385 23.11 21.32 -11.51
N VAL A 386 22.05 21.90 -12.07
CA VAL A 386 21.68 23.32 -11.93
C VAL A 386 20.35 23.48 -11.16
N GLY A 387 19.76 22.40 -10.62
CA GLY A 387 18.51 22.44 -9.85
C GLY A 387 17.28 22.96 -10.62
N ARG A 388 17.28 22.88 -11.96
CA ARG A 388 16.22 23.36 -12.85
C ARG A 388 15.17 22.28 -13.16
N LYS A 389 15.52 21.01 -13.00
CA LYS A 389 14.64 19.87 -13.24
C LYS A 389 14.76 18.87 -12.11
N VAL A 390 13.63 18.24 -11.80
CA VAL A 390 13.55 17.04 -10.96
C VAL A 390 12.84 15.97 -11.78
N TRP A 391 13.29 14.73 -11.69
CA TRP A 391 12.63 13.57 -12.30
C TRP A 391 12.80 12.33 -11.43
N TYR A 392 12.06 11.28 -11.79
CA TYR A 392 12.21 9.96 -11.20
C TYR A 392 12.79 9.00 -12.22
N GLU A 393 13.71 8.15 -11.76
CA GLU A 393 14.13 6.94 -12.47
C GLU A 393 13.72 5.73 -11.63
N TRP A 394 13.46 4.59 -12.27
CA TRP A 394 13.15 3.35 -11.56
C TRP A 394 13.60 2.11 -12.33
N SER A 395 13.81 1.03 -11.59
CA SER A 395 14.02 -0.31 -12.13
C SER A 395 13.41 -1.37 -11.21
N VAL A 396 13.16 -2.57 -11.75
CA VAL A 396 12.57 -3.69 -11.02
C VAL A 396 13.40 -4.94 -11.26
N GLU A 397 13.78 -5.63 -10.19
CA GLU A 397 14.44 -6.93 -10.24
C GLU A 397 13.50 -8.01 -9.70
N GLY A 398 13.34 -9.10 -10.44
CA GLY A 398 12.54 -10.24 -10.03
C GLY A 398 13.42 -11.39 -9.58
N PHE A 399 13.11 -11.98 -8.43
CA PHE A 399 13.78 -13.16 -7.87
C PHE A 399 12.78 -14.30 -7.69
N THR A 400 13.27 -15.54 -7.75
CA THR A 400 12.55 -16.72 -7.28
C THR A 400 13.25 -17.30 -6.07
N ILE A 401 12.49 -17.77 -5.09
CA ILE A 401 12.98 -18.48 -3.91
C ILE A 401 12.90 -19.97 -4.24
N PRO A 402 14.02 -20.68 -4.42
CA PRO A 402 13.99 -22.13 -4.59
C PRO A 402 13.35 -22.79 -3.36
N PRO A 403 12.54 -23.84 -3.52
CA PRO A 403 12.05 -24.58 -2.36
C PRO A 403 13.27 -25.13 -1.60
N ALA A 404 13.37 -24.80 -0.32
CA ALA A 404 14.41 -25.33 0.55
C ALA A 404 14.47 -26.85 0.37
N ARG A 405 15.68 -27.39 0.09
CA ARG A 405 15.85 -28.84 0.06
C ARG A 405 15.37 -29.37 1.40
N PRO A 406 14.48 -30.38 1.45
CA PRO A 406 14.14 -30.99 2.72
C PRO A 406 15.43 -31.49 3.34
N GLU A 407 15.74 -31.00 4.56
CA GLU A 407 16.86 -31.54 5.32
C GLU A 407 16.72 -33.06 5.34
N LYS A 408 17.80 -33.77 5.03
CA LYS A 408 17.82 -35.21 5.24
C LYS A 408 17.65 -35.42 6.73
N LEU A 409 16.43 -35.81 7.14
CA LEU A 409 16.11 -36.24 8.50
C LEU A 409 17.29 -37.06 9.04
N PRO A 410 17.97 -36.63 10.12
CA PRO A 410 19.17 -37.27 10.58
C PRO A 410 18.87 -38.75 10.80
N ALA A 411 19.66 -39.62 10.18
CA ALA A 411 19.40 -41.05 10.14
C ALA A 411 19.14 -41.55 11.57
N ARG A 412 17.95 -42.14 11.78
CA ARG A 412 17.39 -42.55 13.07
C ARG A 412 18.51 -43.10 13.98
N ARG A 413 18.97 -42.29 14.96
CA ARG A 413 19.91 -42.75 15.98
C ARG A 413 19.30 -43.98 16.63
N LYS A 414 19.91 -45.16 16.45
CA LYS A 414 19.47 -46.39 17.11
C LYS A 414 19.54 -46.13 18.62
N LEU A 415 18.41 -46.31 19.31
CA LEU A 415 18.35 -46.17 20.76
C LEU A 415 19.29 -47.21 21.39
N VAL A 416 20.34 -46.75 22.06
CA VAL A 416 21.17 -47.62 22.92
C VAL A 416 20.40 -47.82 24.22
N LYS A 417 19.95 -49.06 24.49
CA LYS A 417 19.40 -49.43 25.80
C LYS A 417 20.54 -49.50 26.82
N ILE A 418 20.53 -48.58 27.79
CA ILE A 418 21.33 -48.72 29.00
C ILE A 418 20.62 -49.75 29.91
N LYS A 419 21.23 -50.91 30.14
CA LYS A 419 20.77 -51.86 31.18
C LYS A 419 21.08 -51.26 32.56
N SER A 420 20.12 -51.35 33.48
CA SER A 420 20.23 -50.84 34.85
C SER A 420 21.05 -51.77 35.75
N SER A 421 21.66 -51.21 36.80
CA SER A 421 22.19 -51.98 37.94
C SER A 421 22.01 -51.19 39.25
N GLY A 422 21.80 -51.91 40.34
CA GLY A 422 21.91 -51.39 41.71
C GLY A 422 20.70 -50.64 42.28
N SER A 423 19.86 -51.34 43.05
CA SER A 423 18.99 -50.71 44.06
C SER A 423 19.82 -50.22 45.25
N PRO A 424 19.32 -49.24 46.02
CA PRO A 424 19.21 -49.47 47.47
C PRO A 424 17.83 -49.11 48.07
N ALA A 425 17.64 -49.54 49.31
CA ALA A 425 16.38 -49.62 50.05
C ALA A 425 15.91 -48.29 50.68
N PRO A 426 14.63 -48.18 51.16
CA PRO A 426 14.05 -46.95 51.67
C PRO A 426 14.26 -46.73 53.18
N PRO A 427 14.41 -45.45 53.61
CA PRO A 427 13.64 -44.89 54.74
C PRO A 427 13.17 -43.45 54.43
N SER A 428 12.30 -42.77 55.19
CA SER A 428 11.49 -43.12 56.37
C SER A 428 10.34 -42.10 56.50
N SER A 429 9.28 -42.47 57.22
CA SER A 429 8.18 -41.58 57.60
C SER A 429 8.62 -40.43 58.52
N ALA A 430 8.03 -39.24 58.32
CA ALA A 430 7.98 -38.17 59.32
C ALA A 430 6.62 -37.45 59.25
N SER A 431 5.95 -37.29 60.39
CA SER A 431 4.56 -36.83 60.47
C SER A 431 4.38 -35.64 61.43
N LYS A 432 3.53 -34.69 61.03
CA LYS A 432 2.93 -33.56 61.80
C LYS A 432 1.77 -33.01 60.94
N LYS A 433 0.48 -33.12 61.29
CA LYS A 433 -0.30 -32.29 62.25
C LYS A 433 0.04 -30.79 62.14
N MET A 434 -0.86 -29.81 61.98
CA MET A 434 -2.34 -29.66 62.00
C MET A 434 -2.67 -28.26 61.37
N LYS A 435 -3.90 -27.78 61.08
CA LYS A 435 -5.30 -28.19 61.36
C LYS A 435 -6.22 -27.89 60.14
N VAL A 436 -7.42 -27.30 60.34
CA VAL A 436 -8.47 -26.87 59.38
C VAL A 436 -9.17 -25.60 59.96
N PRO A 437 -9.95 -24.81 59.20
CA PRO A 437 -11.42 -25.03 58.96
C PRO A 437 -11.81 -24.96 57.46
N GLU A 438 -12.71 -25.79 56.91
CA GLU A 438 -14.20 -25.79 57.05
C GLU A 438 -14.85 -24.48 56.56
N ASN A 439 -15.92 -24.43 55.75
CA ASN A 439 -16.77 -25.44 55.07
C ASN A 439 -17.50 -24.73 53.86
N THR A 440 -18.25 -25.32 52.93
CA THR A 440 -18.97 -26.62 52.81
C THR A 440 -19.18 -27.00 51.32
N ASP A 441 -19.64 -28.23 51.06
CA ASP A 441 -20.17 -28.78 49.78
C ASP A 441 -21.74 -28.86 49.85
N PRO A 442 -22.59 -29.50 48.99
CA PRO A 442 -22.31 -30.40 47.84
C PRO A 442 -23.21 -30.35 46.57
N SER A 443 -22.73 -30.96 45.49
CA SER A 443 -23.41 -31.96 44.61
C SER A 443 -22.75 -32.00 43.21
N LEU A 444 -21.88 -32.97 42.89
CA LEU A 444 -22.11 -34.37 42.48
C LEU A 444 -22.10 -34.60 40.95
N LEU A 445 -21.08 -35.35 40.51
CA LEU A 445 -20.93 -36.02 39.21
C LEU A 445 -20.67 -37.52 39.45
N ALA A 446 -21.12 -38.38 38.55
CA ALA A 446 -20.80 -39.82 38.48
C ALA A 446 -19.81 -40.05 37.31
N SER A 447 -18.66 -40.73 37.49
CA SER A 447 -18.40 -42.19 37.35
C SER A 447 -18.50 -42.70 35.89
N GLU A 448 -17.74 -43.65 35.33
CA GLU A 448 -16.71 -44.66 35.72
C GLU A 448 -15.66 -44.77 34.55
N ILE A 449 -14.37 -45.15 34.65
CA ILE A 449 -13.59 -46.32 35.15
C ILE A 449 -13.45 -47.52 34.16
N GLY A 450 -12.18 -47.94 33.92
CA GLY A 450 -11.74 -49.34 33.62
C GLY A 450 -11.34 -49.71 32.17
N GLU A 451 -10.47 -50.70 31.89
CA GLU A 451 -9.34 -51.33 32.62
C GLU A 451 -8.58 -52.36 31.71
N HIS A 452 -7.27 -52.62 31.95
CA HIS A 452 -6.47 -53.85 31.65
C HIS A 452 -6.33 -54.42 30.19
N SER A 453 -5.35 -55.26 29.77
CA SER A 453 -4.21 -56.02 30.38
C SER A 453 -3.18 -56.56 29.33
N HIS A 454 -1.92 -56.83 29.75
CA HIS A 454 -0.87 -57.87 29.39
C HIS A 454 -0.77 -58.51 27.95
N THR A 455 0.30 -59.16 27.46
CA THR A 455 1.41 -60.01 28.00
C THR A 455 2.73 -59.96 27.16
N GLU A 456 3.81 -60.62 27.64
CA GLU A 456 5.21 -60.64 27.14
C GLU A 456 5.56 -61.76 26.11
N PHE A 457 6.78 -61.72 25.51
CA PHE A 457 7.82 -62.79 25.55
C PHE A 457 9.09 -62.45 24.70
N GLY A 458 10.29 -62.76 25.23
CA GLY A 458 11.61 -62.77 24.53
C GLY A 458 12.45 -61.47 24.56
N GLY A 459 13.79 -61.48 24.38
CA GLY A 459 14.73 -62.61 24.21
C GLY A 459 16.22 -62.17 24.16
N ASP A 460 17.14 -63.13 23.99
CA ASP A 460 18.62 -63.04 24.11
C ASP A 460 19.31 -62.36 22.87
N ASP A 461 20.29 -61.46 22.93
CA ASP A 461 21.65 -61.40 23.56
C ASP A 461 22.74 -62.29 22.88
N GLU A 462 23.65 -61.68 22.10
CA GLU A 462 25.10 -61.96 22.14
C GLU A 462 25.94 -60.82 21.48
N SER A 463 27.24 -60.75 21.79
CA SER A 463 28.09 -59.55 21.63
C SER A 463 29.54 -59.88 21.26
N VAL A 464 30.31 -58.89 20.75
CA VAL A 464 31.79 -58.69 20.77
C VAL A 464 32.14 -57.66 19.66
N ALA A 465 32.71 -56.46 19.91
CA ALA A 465 34.08 -56.11 20.34
C ALA A 465 35.15 -56.41 19.24
N MET A 466 36.16 -55.58 18.91
CA MET A 466 36.70 -54.31 19.44
C MET A 466 37.70 -53.66 18.42
N MET A 467 38.24 -52.50 18.77
CA MET A 467 39.54 -51.90 18.38
C MET A 467 39.67 -50.91 17.20
N ASP A 468 40.28 -49.78 17.55
CA ASP A 468 40.69 -48.62 16.76
C ASP A 468 42.13 -48.76 16.21
N GLU A 469 42.48 -47.97 15.18
CA GLU A 469 43.83 -47.41 15.01
C GLU A 469 43.73 -45.99 14.41
N GLU A 470 44.31 -44.99 15.09
CA GLU A 470 44.59 -43.66 14.54
C GLU A 470 45.98 -43.63 13.89
N ARG A 471 46.16 -42.84 12.83
CA ARG A 471 47.47 -42.31 12.40
C ARG A 471 47.35 -40.91 11.83
N ASP A 472 48.20 -40.02 12.30
CA ASP A 472 48.32 -38.61 11.91
C ASP A 472 48.95 -38.38 10.53
N ASN A 473 48.61 -37.23 9.95
CA ASN A 473 49.46 -36.18 9.34
C ASN A 473 48.58 -35.38 8.34
N LEU A 474 48.29 -34.08 8.56
CA LEU A 474 49.18 -32.93 8.29
C LEU A 474 49.71 -32.99 6.84
N ASP A 475 49.26 -32.20 5.86
CA ASP A 475 48.76 -30.81 5.87
C ASP A 475 47.85 -30.57 4.63
N ASP A 476 46.89 -29.65 4.74
CA ASP A 476 46.56 -28.66 3.68
C ASP A 476 45.49 -27.67 4.19
N ASP A 477 45.94 -26.48 4.60
CA ASP A 477 45.10 -25.32 4.94
C ASP A 477 44.40 -24.75 3.69
N PHE A 478 43.30 -25.36 3.21
CA PHE A 478 42.55 -24.80 2.08
C PHE A 478 41.05 -25.15 1.96
N ASP A 479 40.28 -25.29 3.05
CA ASP A 479 38.80 -25.43 2.92
C ASP A 479 37.94 -24.93 4.09
N HIS A 480 38.26 -23.74 4.64
CA HIS A 480 37.47 -23.08 5.70
C HIS A 480 37.04 -21.65 5.33
N CYS A 481 36.29 -21.48 4.23
CA CYS A 481 35.46 -20.27 4.03
C CYS A 481 34.30 -20.46 3.01
N LEU A 482 33.47 -21.51 3.16
CA LEU A 482 32.25 -21.68 2.34
C LEU A 482 30.98 -22.07 3.13
N ASP A 483 30.91 -21.73 4.42
CA ASP A 483 29.64 -21.66 5.17
C ASP A 483 29.10 -20.23 5.24
N LEU A 484 28.93 -19.62 4.06
CA LEU A 484 28.04 -18.47 3.90
C LEU A 484 26.66 -18.98 3.49
N HIS A 485 25.78 -19.16 4.49
CA HIS A 485 24.34 -19.24 4.28
C HIS A 485 23.83 -17.91 3.70
N PHE A 486 24.02 -17.70 2.40
CA PHE A 486 23.23 -16.75 1.64
C PHE A 486 21.88 -17.40 1.33
N ASP A 487 20.78 -16.76 1.77
CA ASP A 487 19.45 -17.11 1.33
C ASP A 487 19.40 -17.08 -0.20
N SER A 488 19.21 -18.28 -0.78
CA SER A 488 19.55 -18.58 -2.17
C SER A 488 18.52 -18.09 -3.19
N ARG A 489 18.15 -16.79 -3.12
CA ARG A 489 17.24 -16.18 -4.10
C ARG A 489 17.90 -16.09 -5.47
N VAL A 490 17.25 -16.63 -6.49
CA VAL A 490 17.74 -16.67 -7.87
C VAL A 490 17.10 -15.56 -8.67
N LYS A 491 17.89 -14.65 -9.24
CA LYS A 491 17.43 -13.56 -10.10
C LYS A 491 16.86 -14.14 -11.41
N ILE A 492 15.60 -13.85 -11.70
CA ILE A 492 14.84 -14.35 -12.87
C ILE A 492 14.46 -13.26 -13.87
N ALA A 493 14.45 -11.99 -13.45
CA ALA A 493 14.07 -10.87 -14.31
C ALA A 493 14.75 -9.57 -13.87
N THR A 494 14.90 -8.64 -14.79
CA THR A 494 15.38 -7.27 -14.54
C THR A 494 14.76 -6.37 -15.59
N SER A 495 14.12 -5.27 -15.18
CA SER A 495 13.76 -4.21 -16.12
C SER A 495 15.02 -3.47 -16.53
N THR A 496 15.07 -3.02 -17.77
CA THR A 496 16.06 -2.02 -18.19
C THR A 496 15.98 -0.79 -17.27
N LEU A 497 17.13 -0.23 -16.90
CA LEU A 497 17.21 1.06 -16.21
C LEU A 497 17.11 2.15 -17.27
N HIS A 498 16.04 2.95 -17.23
CA HIS A 498 15.72 3.91 -18.27
C HIS A 498 16.17 5.32 -17.87
N ASN A 499 17.30 5.76 -18.44
CA ASN A 499 17.85 7.10 -18.26
C ASN A 499 17.06 8.13 -19.11
N VAL A 500 16.27 8.96 -18.43
CA VAL A 500 15.42 10.01 -19.05
C VAL A 500 16.22 11.04 -19.84
N LEU A 501 17.55 11.14 -19.63
CA LEU A 501 18.44 12.09 -20.31
C LEU A 501 19.15 11.55 -21.56
N GLY A 502 18.83 10.34 -22.02
CA GLY A 502 19.22 9.86 -23.35
C GLY A 502 20.73 9.71 -23.61
N LYS A 503 21.55 9.68 -22.57
CA LYS A 503 22.93 9.18 -22.64
C LYS A 503 22.96 7.74 -22.18
N GLU A 504 23.71 6.88 -22.88
CA GLU A 504 24.07 5.57 -22.38
C GLU A 504 24.70 5.72 -20.99
N SER A 505 23.93 5.37 -19.95
CA SER A 505 24.48 5.18 -18.61
C SER A 505 25.26 3.87 -18.67
N SER A 506 26.53 3.98 -19.05
CA SER A 506 27.53 2.91 -19.05
C SER A 506 27.93 2.51 -17.62
N VAL A 507 26.94 2.30 -16.76
CA VAL A 507 27.08 1.55 -15.53
C VAL A 507 27.01 0.08 -15.92
N ARG A 508 28.15 -0.48 -16.30
CA ARG A 508 28.35 -1.93 -16.25
C ARG A 508 28.26 -2.34 -14.77
N TRP A 509 27.27 -3.17 -14.46
CA TRP A 509 27.33 -4.13 -13.37
C TRP A 509 27.69 -5.49 -13.97
#